data_AF-A0AAA9S480-F1
#
_entry.id   AF-A0AAA9S480-F1
#
_cell.length_a   1.000
_cell.length_b   1.000
_cell.length_c   1.000
_cell.angle_alpha   90.00
_cell.angle_beta   90.00
_cell.angle_gamma   90.00
#
_symmetry.space_group_name_H-M   'P 1'
#
loop_
_entity.id
_entity.type
_entity.pdbx_description
1 polymer ?
#
loop_
_entity_poly.entity_id
_entity_poly.type
_entity_poly.pdbx_seq_one_letter_code
_entity_poly.pdbx_strand_id
1 'polypeptide(L)' 'MVNKRVRNAVLGCSLKNNRMISVRFQGKPFTITVIQVYAPTSNAEEAEGERFCEDLQYLLELTCKKYVLFIIGD' A
#
# COMPACT_ATOMS: atom_id res chain seq x y z
N MET A 1 6.47 -14.86 1.39
CA MET A 1 6.19 -15.63 2.62
C MET A 1 6.12 -14.64 3.78
N VAL A 2 5.07 -14.66 4.62
CA VAL A 2 4.90 -13.70 5.74
C VAL A 2 5.45 -14.29 7.04
N ASN A 3 6.01 -13.46 7.92
CA ASN A 3 6.52 -13.89 9.23
C ASN A 3 5.40 -14.57 10.06
N LYS A 4 5.70 -15.73 10.66
CA LYS A 4 4.73 -16.53 11.44
C LYS A 4 4.08 -15.75 12.58
N ARG A 5 4.78 -14.78 13.18
CA ARG A 5 4.26 -13.94 14.28
C ARG A 5 3.17 -12.98 13.83
N VAL A 6 3.22 -12.51 12.58
CA VAL A 6 2.28 -11.51 12.04
C VAL A 6 1.24 -12.12 11.12
N ARG A 7 1.40 -13.39 10.70
CA ARG A 7 0.51 -14.07 9.76
C ARG A 7 -0.97 -13.97 10.15
N ASN A 8 -1.30 -14.18 11.42
CA ASN A 8 -2.69 -14.15 11.90
C ASN A 8 -3.26 -12.74 12.01
N ALA A 9 -2.41 -11.70 11.95
CA ALA A 9 -2.85 -10.32 11.92
C ALA A 9 -3.11 -9.85 10.48
N VAL A 10 -2.66 -10.55 9.44
CA VAL A 10 -2.93 -10.13 8.05
C VAL A 10 -4.39 -10.40 7.69
N LEU A 11 -5.14 -9.34 7.43
CA LEU A 11 -6.54 -9.38 6.99
C LEU A 11 -6.66 -9.51 5.48
N GLY A 12 -5.67 -9.03 4.73
CA GLY A 12 -5.65 -9.12 3.28
C GLY A 12 -4.48 -8.39 2.67
N CYS A 13 -4.19 -8.72 1.42
CA CYS A 13 -3.13 -8.13 0.62
C CYS A 13 -3.69 -7.85 -0.78
N SER A 14 -3.42 -6.66 -1.31
CA SER A 14 -3.76 -6.25 -2.66
C SER A 14 -2.50 -5.79 -3.38
N LEU A 15 -2.20 -6.43 -4.50
CA LEU A 15 -1.15 -5.98 -5.41
C LEU A 15 -1.80 -5.13 -6.49
N LYS A 16 -1.45 -3.85 -6.54
CA LYS A 16 -1.99 -2.94 -7.56
C LYS A 16 -1.20 -3.07 -8.87
N ASN A 17 0.12 -3.06 -8.76
CA ASN A 17 1.06 -3.24 -9.86
C ASN A 17 2.40 -3.77 -9.30
N ASN A 18 3.44 -3.87 -10.12
CA ASN A 18 4.77 -4.34 -9.70
C ASN A 18 5.50 -3.42 -8.72
N ARG A 19 5.00 -2.20 -8.47
CA ARG A 19 5.58 -1.17 -7.61
C ARG A 19 4.74 -0.84 -6.38
N MET A 20 3.52 -1.35 -6.29
CA MET A 20 2.58 -0.99 -5.22
C MET A 20 1.88 -2.21 -4.64
N ILE A 21 2.02 -2.37 -3.33
CA ILE A 21 1.33 -3.40 -2.55
C ILE A 21 0.69 -2.78 -1.31
N SER A 22 -0.57 -3.12 -1.07
CA SER A 22 -1.32 -2.73 0.12
C SER A 22 -1.58 -3.96 0.98
N VAL A 23 -1.24 -3.88 2.27
CA VAL A 23 -1.48 -4.94 3.25
C VAL A 23 -2.29 -4.38 4.41
N ARG A 24 -3.38 -5.07 4.74
CA ARG A 24 -4.22 -4.73 5.89
C ARG A 24 -3.89 -5.66 7.05
N PHE A 25 -3.64 -5.07 8.21
CA PHE A 25 -3.35 -5.76 9.45
C PHE A 25 -4.41 -5.47 10.51
N GLN A 26 -4.85 -6.50 11.21
CA GLN A 26 -5.63 -6.39 12.43
C GLN A 26 -4.71 -5.89 13.55
N GLY A 27 -4.67 -4.57 13.72
CA GLY A 27 -4.07 -3.96 14.90
C GLY A 27 -5.02 -4.00 16.10
N LYS A 28 -4.57 -3.43 17.21
CA LYS A 28 -5.38 -3.19 18.40
C LYS A 28 -5.09 -1.76 18.88
N PRO A 29 -6.10 -0.86 18.95
CA PRO A 29 -7.53 -1.14 18.79
C PRO A 29 -8.06 -1.09 17.34
N PHE A 30 -7.31 -0.59 16.37
CA PHE A 30 -7.77 -0.36 14.98
C PHE A 30 -7.00 -1.19 13.95
N THR A 31 -7.62 -1.40 12.79
CA THR A 31 -6.94 -1.91 11.60
C THR A 31 -5.89 -0.93 11.12
N ILE A 32 -4.77 -1.46 10.63
CA ILE A 32 -3.68 -0.69 10.03
C ILE A 32 -3.58 -1.11 8.56
N THR A 33 -3.53 -0.13 7.66
CA THR A 33 -3.22 -0.37 6.26
C THR A 33 -1.81 0.14 5.98
N VAL A 34 -0.97 -0.68 5.38
CA VAL A 34 0.36 -0.29 4.92
C VAL A 34 0.37 -0.38 3.41
N ILE A 35 0.61 0.74 2.75
CA ILE A 35 0.86 0.79 1.31
C ILE A 35 2.38 0.97 1.15
N GLN A 36 3.04 -0.06 0.64
CA GLN A 36 4.42 0.05 0.20
C GLN A 36 4.40 0.48 -1.27
N VAL A 37 5.10 1.57 -1.58
CA VAL A 37 5.31 2.07 -2.92
C VAL A 37 6.78 1.97 -3.30
N TYR A 38 7.06 1.85 -4.59
CA TYR A 38 8.37 2.06 -5.19
C TYR A 38 8.26 3.21 -6.18
N ALA A 39 8.92 4.33 -5.88
CA ALA A 39 8.73 5.57 -6.62
C ALA A 39 9.33 5.47 -8.04
N PRO A 40 8.74 6.14 -9.06
CA PRO A 40 9.40 6.31 -10.35
C PRO A 40 10.73 7.05 -10.18
N THR A 41 11.75 6.63 -10.92
CA THR A 41 13.04 7.34 -10.94
C THR A 41 12.92 8.69 -11.66
N SER A 42 13.88 9.60 -11.46
CA SER A 42 13.93 10.88 -12.18
C SER A 42 13.95 10.76 -13.70
N ASN A 43 14.34 9.60 -14.23
CA ASN A 43 14.45 9.33 -15.66
C ASN A 43 13.22 8.61 -16.23
N ALA A 44 12.20 8.37 -15.40
CA ALA A 44 10.96 7.76 -15.86
C ALA A 44 10.19 8.71 -16.78
N GLU A 45 9.39 8.15 -17.70
CA GLU A 45 8.50 8.94 -18.53
C GLU A 45 7.47 9.68 -17.67
N GLU A 46 7.05 10.87 -18.09
CA GLU A 46 6.05 11.67 -17.36
C GLU A 46 4.74 10.89 -17.16
N ALA A 47 4.30 10.15 -18.18
CA ALA A 47 3.14 9.28 -18.12
C ALA A 47 3.28 8.14 -17.08
N GLU A 48 4.50 7.73 -16.72
CA GLU A 48 4.73 6.79 -15.62
C GLU A 48 4.51 7.46 -14.25
N GLY A 49 4.93 8.72 -14.11
CA GLY A 49 4.68 9.54 -12.92
C GLY A 49 3.18 9.80 -12.70
N GLU A 50 2.45 10.12 -13.77
CA GLU A 50 1.00 10.30 -13.71
C GLU A 50 0.29 9.01 -13.31
N ARG A 51 0.59 7.90 -13.99
CA ARG A 51 0.01 6.58 -13.65
C ARG A 51 0.32 6.16 -12.21
N PHE A 52 1.52 6.47 -11.72
CA PHE A 52 1.88 6.23 -10.32
C PHE A 52 0.95 7.01 -9.37
N CYS A 53 0.71 8.29 -9.61
CA CYS A 53 -0.20 9.10 -8.80
C CYS A 53 -1.65 8.56 -8.84
N GLU A 54 -2.15 8.19 -10.03
CA GLU A 54 -3.48 7.61 -10.19
C GLU A 54 -3.65 6.28 -9.44
N ASP A 55 -2.66 5.40 -9.54
CA ASP A 55 -2.68 4.10 -8.88
C ASP A 55 -2.63 4.22 -7.35
N LEU A 56 -1.84 5.18 -6.84
CA LEU A 56 -1.81 5.47 -5.41
C LEU A 56 -3.15 6.02 -4.94
N GLN A 57 -3.73 6.98 -5.67
CA GLN A 57 -5.03 7.55 -5.36
C GLN A 57 -6.12 6.47 -5.29
N TYR A 58 -6.14 5.54 -6.24
CA TYR A 58 -7.05 4.40 -6.22
C TYR A 58 -6.92 3.55 -4.94
N LEU A 59 -5.71 3.28 -4.46
CA LEU A 59 -5.50 2.54 -3.21
C LEU A 59 -5.95 3.34 -1.97
N LEU A 60 -5.81 4.66 -1.98
CA LEU A 60 -6.29 5.53 -0.91
C LEU A 60 -7.82 5.51 -0.82
N GLU A 61 -8.51 5.49 -1.95
CA GLU A 61 -9.98 5.43 -2.01
C GLU A 61 -10.53 4.08 -1.51
N LEU A 62 -9.80 2.99 -1.78
CA LEU A 62 -10.13 1.66 -1.23
C LEU A 62 -9.87 1.57 0.29
N THR A 63 -9.02 2.44 0.83
CA THR A 63 -8.68 2.44 2.24
C THR A 63 -9.74 3.20 3.02
N CYS A 64 -10.44 2.52 3.93
CA CYS A 64 -11.44 3.17 4.77
C CYS A 64 -10.77 4.21 5.69
N LYS A 65 -11.24 5.47 5.62
CA LYS A 65 -10.70 6.64 6.33
C LYS A 65 -10.70 6.55 7.88
N LYS A 66 -11.35 5.53 8.45
CA LYS A 66 -11.44 5.32 9.91
C LYS A 66 -10.24 4.56 10.51
N TYR A 67 -9.30 4.14 9.68
CA TYR A 67 -8.17 3.31 10.08
C TYR A 67 -6.84 4.05 9.91
N VAL A 68 -5.80 3.57 10.61
CA VAL A 68 -4.46 4.14 10.47
C VAL A 68 -3.87 3.67 9.14
N LEU A 69 -3.36 4.62 8.36
CA LEU A 69 -2.71 4.39 7.08
C LEU A 69 -1.24 4.80 7.15
N PHE A 70 -0.36 3.89 6.74
CA PHE A 70 1.04 4.17 6.47
C PHE A 70 1.29 4.06 4.96
N ILE A 71 1.95 5.07 4.39
CA ILE A 71 2.51 5.01 3.03
C ILE A 71 4.01 5.02 3.21
N ILE A 72 4.68 3.96 2.76
CA ILE A 72 6.11 3.73 2.95
C ILE A 72 6.72 3.47 1.58
N GLY A 73 7.90 4.03 1.32
CA GLY A 73 8.59 3.92 0.05
C GLY A 73 10.09 4.05 0.22
N ASP A 74 10.82 3.78 -0.86
CA ASP A 74 12.21 4.16 -1.03
C ASP A 74 12.38 5.66 -1.35
#